data_AF-A0A2J5PK97-F1
#
_entry.id   AF-A0A2J5PK97-F1
#
_cell.length_a   1.000
_cell.length_b   1.000
_cell.length_c   1.000
_cell.angle_alpha   90.00
_cell.angle_beta   90.00
_cell.angle_gamma   90.00
#
_symmetry.space_group_name_H-M   'P 1'
#
loop_
_entity.id
_entity.type
_entity.pdbx_description
1 polymer ?
#
loop_
_entity_poly.entity_id
_entity_poly.type
_entity_poly.pdbx_seq_one_letter_code
_entity_poly.pdbx_strand_id
1 'polypeptide(L)'
;VSLPDFIKTVDECDLWHDVARILAYRLMVMSVRDRELVGVDSYLKVRSLLIELWAYASEYRQSINVLNFIQRRTGISRSRTMKLLSELKKGGYITIDGGRLIDMKKLPTAF
;
A
#
# COMPACT_ATOMS: atom_id res chain seq x y z
N VAL A 1 -22.97 21.32 20.05
CA VAL A 1 -24.10 20.37 19.96
C VAL A 1 -23.66 19.09 20.64
N SER A 2 -24.34 18.69 21.71
CA SER A 2 -24.02 17.42 22.37
C SER A 2 -24.62 16.26 21.56
N LEU A 3 -24.09 15.04 21.72
CA LEU A 3 -24.66 13.85 21.08
C LEU A 3 -26.15 13.65 21.43
N PRO A 4 -26.59 13.86 22.69
CA PRO A 4 -28.02 13.86 23.04
C PRO A 4 -28.86 14.86 22.24
N ASP A 5 -28.39 16.10 22.08
CA ASP A 5 -29.14 17.13 21.32
C ASP A 5 -29.27 16.78 19.84
N PHE A 6 -28.21 16.17 19.28
CA PHE A 6 -28.22 15.67 17.91
C PHE A 6 -29.23 14.53 17.73
N ILE A 7 -29.21 13.52 18.60
CA ILE A 7 -30.15 12.38 18.54
C ILE A 7 -31.59 12.87 18.65
N LYS A 8 -31.86 13.76 19.63
CA LYS A 8 -33.18 14.36 19.79
C LYS A 8 -33.67 15.04 18.51
N THR A 9 -32.81 15.83 17.87
CA THR A 9 -33.17 16.52 16.62
C THR A 9 -33.42 15.54 15.46
N VAL A 10 -32.61 14.48 15.37
CA VAL A 10 -32.76 13.43 14.34
C VAL A 10 -34.09 12.69 14.51
N ASP A 11 -34.48 12.38 15.75
CA ASP A 11 -35.75 11.72 16.05
C ASP A 11 -36.95 12.65 15.79
N GLU A 12 -36.89 13.90 16.26
CA GLU A 12 -37.97 14.89 16.08
C GLU A 12 -38.24 15.20 14.60
N CYS A 13 -37.21 15.12 13.76
CA CYS A 13 -37.31 15.40 12.33
C CYS A 13 -37.40 14.15 11.43
N ASP A 14 -37.50 12.94 12.01
CA ASP A 14 -37.53 11.64 11.30
C ASP A 14 -36.37 11.44 10.30
N LEU A 15 -35.19 11.97 10.63
CA LEU A 15 -34.02 12.01 9.74
C LEU A 15 -33.18 10.72 9.78
N TRP A 16 -33.65 9.67 10.46
CA TRP A 16 -32.86 8.48 10.70
C TRP A 16 -32.42 7.78 9.40
N HIS A 17 -33.25 7.82 8.36
CA HIS A 17 -32.92 7.27 7.04
C HIS A 17 -31.76 8.02 6.36
N ASP A 18 -31.75 9.35 6.43
CA ASP A 18 -30.70 10.17 5.81
C ASP A 18 -29.39 10.05 6.57
N VAL A 19 -29.44 10.03 7.90
CA VAL A 19 -28.28 9.76 8.75
C VAL A 19 -27.72 8.36 8.46
N ALA A 20 -28.57 7.33 8.38
CA ALA A 20 -28.15 5.98 8.03
C ALA A 20 -27.51 5.92 6.64
N ARG A 21 -28.05 6.63 5.65
CA ARG A 21 -27.48 6.69 4.29
C ARG A 21 -26.10 7.36 4.28
N ILE A 22 -25.93 8.45 5.02
CA ILE A 22 -24.63 9.13 5.17
C ILE A 22 -23.62 8.20 5.83
N LEU A 23 -23.99 7.51 6.91
CA LEU A 23 -23.12 6.57 7.60
C LEU A 23 -22.76 5.37 6.71
N ALA A 24 -23.71 4.80 5.98
CA ALA A 24 -23.48 3.71 5.05
C ALA A 24 -22.51 4.11 3.93
N TYR A 25 -22.67 5.30 3.36
CA TYR A 25 -21.74 5.83 2.36
C TYR A 25 -20.33 6.00 2.94
N ARG A 26 -20.21 6.55 4.16
CA ARG A 26 -18.92 6.68 4.85
C ARG A 26 -18.26 5.33 5.11
N LEU A 27 -19.02 4.34 5.57
CA LEU A 27 -18.54 2.97 5.78
C LEU A 27 -18.08 2.32 4.48
N MET A 28 -18.81 2.51 3.37
CA MET A 28 -18.42 1.99 2.07
C MET A 28 -17.10 2.60 1.59
N VAL A 29 -16.95 3.93 1.67
CA VAL A 29 -15.71 4.63 1.29
C VAL A 29 -14.54 4.19 2.17
N MET A 30 -14.75 4.05 3.49
CA MET A 30 -13.73 3.54 4.40
C MET A 30 -13.34 2.10 4.07
N SER A 31 -14.30 1.24 3.75
CA SER A 31 -14.05 -0.17 3.41
C SER A 31 -13.27 -0.32 2.09
N VAL A 32 -13.54 0.53 1.10
CA VAL A 32 -12.76 0.58 -0.14
C VAL A 32 -11.33 1.00 0.15
N ARG A 33 -11.14 2.06 0.94
CA ARG A 33 -9.81 2.54 1.35
C ARG A 33 -9.05 1.51 2.19
N ASP A 34 -9.73 0.81 3.08
CA ASP A 34 -9.11 -0.25 3.89
C ASP A 34 -8.68 -1.45 3.03
N ARG A 35 -9.45 -1.80 1.99
CA ARG A 35 -9.03 -2.78 0.97
C ARG A 35 -7.80 -2.34 0.19
N GLU A 36 -7.68 -1.06 -0.13
CA GLU A 36 -6.47 -0.49 -0.74
C GLU A 36 -5.26 -0.53 0.21
N LEU A 37 -5.48 -0.36 1.52
CA LEU A 37 -4.42 -0.23 2.51
C LEU A 37 -3.83 -1.57 3.01
N VAL A 38 -4.59 -2.68 3.03
CA VAL A 38 -4.21 -3.85 3.88
C VAL A 38 -3.48 -5.01 3.19
N GLY A 39 -3.38 -5.10 1.85
CA GLY A 39 -2.59 -6.22 1.29
C GLY A 39 -2.34 -6.26 -0.20
N VAL A 40 -3.28 -5.76 -1.01
CA VAL A 40 -3.24 -5.94 -2.47
C VAL A 40 -2.33 -4.91 -3.16
N ASP A 41 -2.03 -3.77 -2.55
CA ASP A 41 -1.30 -2.67 -3.22
C ASP A 41 0.19 -2.57 -2.84
N SER A 42 0.59 -2.96 -1.62
CA SER A 42 2.00 -2.83 -1.19
C SER A 42 2.95 -3.68 -2.04
N TYR A 43 2.57 -4.94 -2.31
CA TYR A 43 3.36 -5.80 -3.17
C TYR A 43 3.39 -5.28 -4.60
N LEU A 44 2.25 -4.89 -5.16
CA LEU A 44 2.17 -4.39 -6.53
C LEU A 44 2.99 -3.10 -6.74
N LYS A 45 2.97 -2.18 -5.76
CA LYS A 45 3.85 -1.01 -5.71
C LYS A 45 5.33 -1.38 -5.70
N VAL A 46 5.73 -2.28 -4.80
CA VAL A 46 7.12 -2.78 -4.73
C VAL A 46 7.53 -3.44 -6.05
N ARG A 47 6.67 -4.29 -6.61
CA ARG A 47 6.87 -4.99 -7.88
C ARG A 47 7.06 -4.00 -9.03
N SER A 48 6.18 -3.00 -9.14
CA SER A 48 6.28 -1.97 -10.17
C SER A 48 7.60 -1.21 -10.08
N LEU A 49 8.03 -0.83 -8.87
CA LEU A 49 9.29 -0.12 -8.66
C LEU A 49 10.53 -0.98 -8.88
N LEU A 50 10.46 -2.29 -8.60
CA LEU A 50 11.55 -3.21 -8.94
C LEU A 50 11.69 -3.38 -10.45
N ILE A 51 10.58 -3.46 -11.19
CA ILE A 51 10.56 -3.50 -12.66
C ILE A 51 11.15 -2.21 -13.22
N GLU A 52 10.72 -1.05 -12.71
CA GLU A 52 11.27 0.25 -13.10
C GLU A 52 12.77 0.32 -12.84
N LEU A 53 13.20 -0.05 -11.63
CA LEU A 53 14.60 -0.03 -11.24
C LEU A 53 15.45 -0.96 -12.11
N TRP A 54 14.92 -2.11 -12.51
CA TRP A 54 15.60 -3.06 -13.39
C TRP A 54 15.79 -2.52 -14.81
N ALA A 55 14.86 -1.70 -15.30
CA ALA A 55 14.90 -1.09 -16.62
C ALA A 55 15.95 0.02 -16.75
N TYR A 56 16.46 0.57 -15.64
CA TYR A 56 17.55 1.52 -15.67
C TYR A 56 18.87 0.88 -16.12
N ALA A 57 19.75 1.68 -16.74
CA ALA A 57 21.11 1.26 -17.08
C ALA A 57 21.86 0.78 -15.83
N SER A 58 22.68 -0.27 -15.98
CA SER A 58 23.33 -0.98 -14.88
C SER A 58 24.12 -0.05 -13.97
N GLU A 59 24.88 0.87 -14.56
CA GLU A 59 25.74 1.82 -13.87
C GLU A 59 24.93 2.74 -12.95
N TYR A 60 23.80 3.24 -13.44
CA TYR A 60 22.90 4.09 -12.65
C TYR A 60 22.17 3.27 -11.58
N ARG A 61 21.66 2.09 -11.95
CA ARG A 61 20.95 1.19 -11.02
C ARG A 61 21.80 0.82 -9.81
N GLN A 62 23.10 0.57 -10.00
CA GLN A 62 24.03 0.24 -8.91
C GLN A 62 24.26 1.38 -7.92
N SER A 63 23.96 2.64 -8.29
CA SER A 63 24.01 3.77 -7.36
C SER A 63 22.79 3.84 -6.42
N ILE A 64 21.73 3.07 -6.69
CA ILE A 64 20.44 3.19 -6.01
C ILE A 64 20.32 2.13 -4.91
N ASN A 65 20.00 2.58 -3.70
CA ASN A 65 19.58 1.70 -2.61
C ASN A 65 18.10 1.33 -2.77
N VAL A 66 17.81 0.05 -3.00
CA VAL A 66 16.46 -0.49 -3.31
C VAL A 66 15.44 -0.14 -2.22
N LEU A 67 15.82 -0.30 -0.95
CA LEU A 67 14.93 -0.04 0.17
C LEU A 67 14.55 1.44 0.23
N ASN A 68 15.55 2.34 0.16
CA ASN A 68 15.30 3.78 0.18
C ASN A 68 14.49 4.24 -1.04
N PHE A 69 14.77 3.67 -2.22
CA PHE A 69 14.04 3.95 -3.46
C PHE A 69 12.56 3.64 -3.32
N ILE A 70 12.23 2.44 -2.82
CA ILE A 70 10.85 2.00 -2.59
C ILE A 70 10.17 2.86 -1.52
N GLN A 71 10.81 3.05 -0.36
CA GLN A 71 10.19 3.76 0.75
C GLN A 71 9.85 5.21 0.40
N ARG A 72 10.76 5.92 -0.30
CA ARG A 72 10.53 7.31 -0.73
C ARG A 72 9.38 7.45 -1.72
N ARG A 73 9.11 6.43 -2.54
CA ARG A 73 8.10 6.49 -3.61
C ARG A 73 6.75 5.87 -3.25
N THR A 74 6.66 5.10 -2.17
CA THR A 74 5.45 4.36 -1.81
C THR A 74 4.87 4.71 -0.44
N GLY A 75 5.67 5.31 0.46
CA GLY A 75 5.28 5.52 1.86
C GLY A 75 5.15 4.23 2.67
N ILE A 76 5.49 3.06 2.10
CA ILE A 76 5.43 1.78 2.81
C ILE A 76 6.46 1.78 3.94
N SER A 77 6.06 1.26 5.10
CA SER A 77 6.95 1.16 6.26
C SER A 77 8.21 0.34 5.95
N ARG A 78 9.29 0.63 6.68
CA ARG A 78 10.56 -0.08 6.50
C ARG A 78 10.41 -1.58 6.73
N SER A 79 9.70 -1.97 7.79
CA SER A 79 9.51 -3.38 8.14
C SER A 79 8.71 -4.12 7.07
N ARG A 80 7.63 -3.52 6.55
CA ARG A 80 6.81 -4.12 5.49
C ARG A 80 7.58 -4.25 4.18
N THR A 81 8.34 -3.23 3.79
CA THR A 81 9.20 -3.27 2.59
C THR A 81 10.26 -4.35 2.72
N MET A 82 10.95 -4.41 3.87
CA MET A 82 11.96 -5.44 4.12
C MET A 82 11.36 -6.85 4.11
N LYS A 83 10.15 -7.04 4.65
CA LYS A 83 9.45 -8.32 4.60
C LYS A 83 9.21 -8.76 3.15
N LEU A 84 8.62 -7.89 2.32
CA LEU A 84 8.37 -8.18 0.90
C LEU A 84 9.66 -8.47 0.13
N LEU A 85 10.71 -7.65 0.31
CA LEU A 85 12.01 -7.89 -0.33
C LEU A 85 12.63 -9.22 0.12
N SER A 86 12.48 -9.58 1.40
CA SER A 86 13.00 -10.85 1.93
C SER A 86 12.25 -12.05 1.37
N GLU A 87 10.93 -11.97 1.23
CA GLU A 87 10.10 -13.01 0.61
C GLU A 87 10.47 -13.19 -0.87
N LEU A 88 10.67 -12.10 -1.61
CA LEU A 88 11.13 -12.14 -3.00
C LEU A 88 12.54 -12.75 -3.15
N LYS A 89 13.47 -12.43 -2.23
CA LYS A 89 14.80 -13.05 -2.17
C LYS A 89 14.71 -14.55 -1.90
N LYS A 90 13.91 -14.95 -0.90
CA LYS A 90 13.70 -16.36 -0.55
C LYS A 90 13.10 -17.16 -1.70
N GLY A 91 12.19 -16.56 -2.46
CA GLY A 91 11.63 -17.16 -3.67
C GLY A 91 12.58 -17.16 -4.87
N GLY A 92 13.79 -16.60 -4.75
CA GLY A 92 14.78 -16.55 -5.83
C GLY A 92 14.40 -15.61 -6.98
N TYR A 93 13.47 -14.68 -6.75
CA TYR A 93 13.00 -13.74 -7.76
C TYR A 93 13.93 -12.54 -7.94
N ILE A 94 14.62 -12.13 -6.88
CA ILE A 94 15.57 -11.00 -6.90
C ILE A 94 16.82 -11.33 -6.11
N THR A 95 17.93 -10.73 -6.51
CA THR A 95 19.18 -10.70 -5.73
C THR A 95 19.50 -9.26 -5.39
N ILE A 96 19.64 -8.95 -4.09
CA ILE A 96 20.08 -7.64 -3.62
C ILE A 96 21.30 -7.83 -2.72
N ASP A 97 22.38 -7.16 -3.08
CA ASP A 97 23.64 -7.12 -2.35
C ASP A 97 24.04 -5.67 -2.04
N GLY A 98 24.53 -5.39 -0.83
CA GLY A 98 24.83 -4.03 -0.37
C GLY A 98 23.65 -3.04 -0.47
N GLY A 99 22.41 -3.54 -0.56
CA GLY A 99 21.21 -2.75 -0.80
C GLY A 99 20.94 -2.38 -2.26
N ARG A 100 21.69 -2.94 -3.23
CA ARG A 100 21.57 -2.69 -4.68
C ARG A 100 20.96 -3.88 -5.39
N LEU A 101 20.13 -3.64 -6.42
CA LEU A 101 19.50 -4.71 -7.20
C LEU A 101 20.49 -5.28 -8.24
N ILE A 102 20.88 -6.55 -8.05
CA ILE A 102 21.91 -7.22 -8.86
C ILE A 102 21.29 -8.11 -9.93
N ASP A 103 20.24 -8.86 -9.58
CA ASP A 103 19.52 -9.76 -10.48
C ASP A 103 18.01 -9.70 -10.26
N MET A 104 17.24 -9.91 -11.31
CA MET A 104 15.77 -9.96 -11.28
C MET A 104 15.22 -10.94 -12.31
N LYS A 105 14.40 -11.89 -11.83
CA LYS A 105 13.62 -12.82 -12.64
C LYS A 105 12.17 -12.36 -12.74
N LYS A 106 11.33 -13.13 -13.43
CA LYS A 106 9.90 -12.88 -13.55
C LYS A 106 9.25 -12.82 -12.14
N LEU A 107 8.85 -11.63 -11.73
CA LEU A 107 8.16 -11.42 -10.46
C LEU A 107 6.74 -12.00 -10.51
N PRO A 108 6.24 -12.62 -9.42
CA PRO A 108 4.87 -13.11 -9.35
C PRO A 108 3.83 -12.02 -9.63
N THR A 109 2.65 -12.43 -10.09
CA THR A 109 1.52 -11.50 -10.30
C THR A 109 0.78 -11.19 -9.01
N ALA A 110 0.90 -12.05 -7.99
CA ALA A 110 0.35 -11.88 -6.65
C ALA A 110 1.24 -12.61 -5.62
N PHE A 111 1.18 -12.15 -4.36
CA PHE A 111 1.92 -12.67 -3.21
C PHE A 111 1.00 -12.73 -1.99
#